data_AF-A0A851D6D9-F1
#
_entry.id   AF-A0A851D6D9-F1
#
_cell.length_a   1.000
_cell.length_b   1.000
_cell.length_c   1.000
_cell.angle_alpha   90.00
_cell.angle_beta   90.00
_cell.angle_gamma   90.00
#
_symmetry.space_group_name_H-M   'P 1'
#
loop_
_entity.id
_entity.type
_entity.pdbx_description
1 polymer ?
#
loop_
_entity_poly.entity_id
_entity_poly.type
_entity_poly.pdbx_seq_one_letter_code
_entity_poly.pdbx_strand_id
1 'polypeptide(L)'
;MVDGNRRADQLVSALALTTHLPNIIGQARLSHEFFHRSARTLKWQFQLSLARARTTLVACPDCARLPNTQASATNPRGLNPLQLWQTDVTEYSSCGRLKYLQVSIDTFSGLFWATAR
;
A
#
# COMPACT_ATOMS: atom_id res chain seq x y z
N MET A 1 7.45 52.80 -13.92
CA MET A 1 7.44 51.33 -13.73
C MET A 1 6.31 50.84 -12.81
N VAL A 2 5.84 51.65 -11.85
CA VAL A 2 4.77 51.26 -10.90
C VAL A 2 3.40 51.01 -11.55
N ASP A 3 3.01 51.78 -12.57
CA ASP A 3 1.71 51.60 -13.23
C ASP A 3 1.58 50.31 -14.06
N GLY A 4 2.69 49.79 -14.56
CA GLY A 4 2.73 48.53 -15.29
C GLY A 4 2.43 47.34 -14.37
N ASN A 5 3.08 47.31 -13.21
CA ASN A 5 2.82 46.29 -12.18
C ASN A 5 1.39 46.38 -11.67
N ARG A 6 0.88 47.58 -11.40
CA ARG A 6 -0.50 47.76 -10.96
C ARG A 6 -1.52 47.23 -11.98
N ARG A 7 -1.28 47.45 -13.28
CA ARG A 7 -2.12 46.89 -14.34
C ARG A 7 -1.97 45.37 -14.46
N ALA A 8 -0.77 44.84 -14.30
CA ALA A 8 -0.54 43.39 -14.29
C ALA A 8 -1.27 42.72 -13.11
N ASP A 9 -1.18 43.28 -11.90
CA ASP A 9 -1.85 42.77 -10.70
C ASP A 9 -3.39 42.85 -10.81
N GLN A 10 -3.91 43.91 -11.44
CA GLN A 10 -5.33 44.07 -11.73
C GLN A 10 -5.83 43.02 -12.73
N LEU A 11 -5.04 42.73 -13.77
CA LEU A 11 -5.38 41.69 -14.75
C LEU A 11 -5.30 40.28 -14.13
N VAL A 12 -4.29 40.01 -13.29
CA VAL A 12 -4.18 38.75 -12.54
C VAL A 12 -5.35 38.56 -11.57
N SER A 13 -5.75 39.62 -10.87
CA SER A 13 -6.90 39.61 -9.96
C SER A 13 -8.23 39.44 -10.70
N ALA A 14 -8.40 40.11 -11.85
CA ALA A 14 -9.58 39.94 -12.69
C ALA A 14 -9.65 38.54 -13.32
N LEU A 15 -8.51 37.97 -13.71
CA LEU A 15 -8.43 36.58 -14.16
C LEU A 15 -8.79 35.63 -13.02
N ALA A 16 -8.30 35.87 -11.80
CA ALA A 16 -8.63 35.09 -10.62
C ALA A 16 -10.12 35.13 -10.26
N LEU A 17 -10.81 36.25 -10.53
CA LEU A 17 -12.25 36.42 -10.31
C LEU A 17 -13.13 35.78 -11.41
N THR A 18 -12.58 35.59 -12.62
CA THR A 18 -13.29 34.95 -13.75
C THR A 18 -13.02 33.45 -13.85
N THR A 19 -11.91 32.98 -13.29
CA THR A 19 -11.66 31.55 -13.09
C THR A 19 -12.40 31.07 -11.85
N HIS A 20 -13.50 30.36 -12.05
CA HIS A 20 -14.22 29.61 -11.02
C HIS A 20 -13.25 28.94 -10.04
N LEU A 21 -13.37 29.25 -8.74
CA LEU A 21 -12.59 28.64 -7.66
C LEU A 21 -12.62 27.09 -7.81
N PRO A 22 -11.49 26.42 -7.52
CA PRO A 22 -11.06 25.32 -8.35
C PRO A 22 -11.83 24.04 -8.04
N ASN A 23 -11.96 23.18 -9.05
CA ASN A 23 -12.19 21.77 -8.79
C ASN A 23 -10.97 21.22 -8.03
N ILE A 24 -10.96 21.37 -6.69
CA ILE A 24 -9.85 20.96 -5.80
C ILE A 24 -9.52 19.48 -6.03
N ILE A 25 -10.53 18.66 -6.32
CA ILE A 25 -10.36 17.24 -6.67
C ILE A 25 -9.66 17.10 -8.03
N GLY A 26 -10.05 17.90 -9.03
CA GLY A 26 -9.39 17.95 -10.33
C GLY A 26 -7.93 18.37 -10.24
N GLN A 27 -7.62 19.39 -9.43
CA GLN A 27 -6.23 19.81 -9.18
C GLN A 27 -5.42 18.74 -8.44
N ALA A 28 -6.02 18.08 -7.45
CA ALA A 28 -5.38 16.97 -6.76
C ALA A 28 -5.11 15.78 -7.70
N ARG A 29 -6.02 15.50 -8.66
CA ARG A 29 -5.81 14.49 -9.71
C ARG A 29 -4.66 14.87 -10.62
N LEU A 30 -4.65 16.08 -11.18
CA LEU A 30 -3.55 16.56 -12.04
C LEU A 30 -2.20 16.55 -11.31
N SER A 31 -2.18 16.97 -10.04
CA SER A 31 -0.97 16.92 -9.22
C SER A 31 -0.52 15.48 -8.95
N HIS A 32 -1.46 14.55 -8.74
CA HIS A 32 -1.17 13.15 -8.53
C HIS A 32 -0.71 12.45 -9.83
N GLU A 33 -1.32 12.75 -10.97
CA GLU A 33 -0.91 12.23 -12.28
C GLU A 33 0.51 12.63 -12.64
N PHE A 34 0.93 13.85 -12.29
CA PHE A 34 2.28 14.32 -12.60
C PHE A 34 3.35 13.86 -11.59
N PHE A 35 3.03 13.80 -10.29
CA PHE A 35 4.02 13.56 -9.23
C PHE A 35 3.81 12.26 -8.43
N HIS A 36 2.73 11.52 -8.65
CA HIS A 36 2.31 10.34 -7.89
C HIS A 36 2.34 10.53 -6.35
N ARG A 37 1.99 11.73 -5.87
CA ARG A 37 2.02 12.07 -4.44
C ARG A 37 1.08 11.19 -3.61
N SER A 38 1.48 10.86 -2.39
CA SER A 38 0.67 10.06 -1.47
C SER A 38 -0.68 10.72 -1.12
N ALA A 39 -1.68 9.90 -0.74
CA ALA A 39 -2.97 10.41 -0.26
C ALA A 39 -2.83 11.34 0.94
N ARG A 40 -1.82 11.14 1.80
CA ARG A 40 -1.57 12.02 2.95
C ARG A 40 -1.12 13.40 2.48
N THR A 41 -0.21 13.47 1.52
CA THR A 41 0.27 14.73 0.94
C THR A 41 -0.87 15.48 0.26
N LEU A 42 -1.71 14.79 -0.52
CA LEU A 42 -2.88 15.41 -1.17
C LEU A 42 -3.90 15.92 -0.16
N LYS A 43 -4.15 15.18 0.94
CA LYS A 43 -4.99 15.65 2.06
C LYS A 43 -4.48 16.98 2.61
N TRP A 44 -3.18 17.10 2.88
CA TRP A 44 -2.63 18.33 3.47
C TRP A 44 -2.60 19.48 2.48
N GLN A 45 -2.16 19.23 1.25
CA GLN A 45 -1.97 20.26 0.23
C GLN A 45 -3.29 20.84 -0.29
N PHE A 46 -4.29 19.99 -0.47
CA PHE A 46 -5.59 20.36 -1.06
C PHE A 46 -6.72 20.36 -0.02
N GLN A 47 -6.39 20.22 1.27
CA GLN A 47 -7.36 20.14 2.37
C GLN A 47 -8.48 19.10 2.14
N LEU A 48 -8.16 18.00 1.43
CA LEU A 48 -9.10 16.92 1.13
C LEU A 48 -9.29 16.00 2.34
N SER A 49 -10.45 15.34 2.42
CA SER A 49 -10.59 14.19 3.31
C SER A 49 -9.65 13.07 2.85
N LEU A 50 -9.18 12.24 3.79
CA LEU A 50 -8.29 11.12 3.45
C LEU A 50 -8.97 10.13 2.49
N ALA A 51 -10.29 9.93 2.61
CA ALA A 51 -11.07 9.11 1.69
C ALA A 51 -11.01 9.64 0.26
N ARG A 52 -11.22 10.95 0.07
CA ARG A 52 -11.14 11.61 -1.25
C ARG A 52 -9.72 11.60 -1.83
N ALA A 53 -8.70 11.73 -0.99
CA ALA A 53 -7.33 11.61 -1.45
C ALA A 53 -6.99 10.16 -1.83
N ARG A 54 -7.54 9.14 -1.16
CA ARG A 54 -7.34 7.75 -1.54
C ARG A 54 -8.00 7.40 -2.88
N THR A 55 -9.18 7.97 -3.19
CA THR A 55 -9.83 7.70 -4.48
C THR A 55 -9.02 8.20 -5.68
N THR A 56 -8.24 9.29 -5.53
CA THR A 56 -7.34 9.73 -6.62
C THR A 56 -6.19 8.76 -6.85
N LEU A 57 -5.71 8.09 -5.80
CA LEU A 57 -4.68 7.04 -5.91
C LEU A 57 -5.24 5.76 -6.53
N VAL A 58 -6.45 5.34 -6.12
CA VAL A 58 -7.10 4.13 -6.66
C VAL A 58 -7.43 4.28 -8.14
N ALA A 59 -7.80 5.49 -8.58
CA ALA A 59 -8.07 5.78 -9.99
C ALA A 59 -6.80 5.86 -10.86
N CYS A 60 -5.61 5.95 -10.24
CA CYS A 60 -4.35 6.07 -10.96
C CYS A 60 -3.86 4.69 -11.42
N PRO A 61 -3.75 4.43 -12.74
CA PRO A 61 -3.38 3.12 -13.26
C PRO A 61 -1.96 2.70 -12.89
N ASP A 62 -1.05 3.65 -12.71
CA ASP A 62 0.34 3.36 -12.33
C ASP A 62 0.46 3.02 -10.84
N CYS A 63 -0.33 3.69 -9.99
CA CYS A 63 -0.36 3.39 -8.55
C CYS A 63 -1.16 2.12 -8.24
N ALA A 64 -2.18 1.78 -9.03
CA ALA A 64 -2.98 0.57 -8.85
C ALA A 64 -2.21 -0.73 -9.14
N ARG A 65 -1.13 -0.64 -9.94
CA ARG A 65 -0.23 -1.79 -10.23
C ARG A 65 0.67 -2.14 -9.06
N LEU A 66 0.79 -1.26 -8.06
CA LEU A 66 1.57 -1.57 -6.86
C LEU A 66 0.85 -2.66 -6.07
N PRO A 67 1.54 -3.78 -5.75
CA PRO A 67 0.91 -4.86 -5.00
C PRO A 67 0.44 -4.34 -3.65
N ASN A 68 -0.81 -4.67 -3.28
CA ASN A 68 -1.26 -4.43 -1.93
C ASN A 68 -0.37 -5.24 -0.98
N THR A 69 0.38 -4.56 -0.12
CA THR A 69 1.26 -5.20 0.87
C THR A 69 0.48 -5.91 1.97
N GLN A 70 -0.84 -5.77 2.00
CA GLN A 70 -1.69 -6.60 2.86
C GLN A 70 -1.75 -8.00 2.26
N ALA A 71 -0.82 -8.86 2.67
CA ALA A 71 -0.93 -10.29 2.48
C ALA A 71 -2.22 -10.77 3.17
N SER A 72 -3.27 -11.02 2.38
CA SER A 72 -4.54 -11.58 2.86
C SER A 72 -4.51 -13.10 2.93
N ALA A 73 -3.42 -13.72 2.49
CA ALA A 73 -3.25 -15.17 2.53
C ALA A 73 -2.75 -15.57 3.93
N THR A 74 -3.59 -16.30 4.66
CA THR A 74 -3.20 -16.99 5.89
C THR A 74 -2.85 -18.44 5.57
N ASN A 75 -1.95 -19.02 6.36
CA ASN A 75 -1.60 -20.42 6.24
C ASN A 75 -2.81 -21.31 6.62
N PRO A 76 -3.27 -22.24 5.77
CA PRO A 76 -4.38 -23.13 6.11
C PRO A 76 -4.10 -23.94 7.39
N ARG A 77 -5.14 -24.16 8.20
CA ARG A 77 -5.09 -24.99 9.40
C ARG A 77 -6.22 -26.00 9.41
N GLY A 78 -5.96 -27.18 9.98
CA GLY A 78 -6.97 -28.18 10.25
C GLY A 78 -8.03 -27.64 11.21
N LEU A 79 -9.26 -28.14 11.06
CA LEU A 79 -10.39 -27.88 11.95
C LEU A 79 -10.49 -28.92 13.08
N ASN A 80 -9.87 -30.09 12.88
CA ASN A 80 -9.81 -31.19 13.84
C ASN A 80 -8.38 -31.76 13.92
N PRO A 81 -8.03 -32.47 15.02
CA PRO A 81 -6.75 -33.16 15.10
C PRO A 81 -6.57 -34.15 13.96
N LEU A 82 -5.34 -34.30 13.49
CA LEU A 82 -4.94 -35.25 12.44
C LEU A 82 -5.53 -34.95 11.05
N GLN A 83 -6.18 -33.80 10.85
CA GLN A 83 -6.81 -33.45 9.59
C GLN A 83 -5.83 -32.84 8.57
N LEU A 84 -4.93 -31.96 9.03
CA LEU A 84 -4.01 -31.24 8.16
C LEU A 84 -2.63 -31.14 8.83
N TRP A 85 -1.65 -31.73 8.17
CA TRP A 85 -0.25 -31.71 8.59
C TRP A 85 0.57 -30.83 7.66
N GLN A 86 1.53 -30.10 8.22
CA GLN A 86 2.55 -29.37 7.46
C GLN A 86 3.89 -30.02 7.69
N THR A 87 4.59 -30.30 6.60
CA THR A 87 5.91 -30.95 6.63
C THR A 87 6.92 -30.05 5.94
N ASP A 88 8.03 -29.81 6.62
CA ASP A 88 9.15 -29.06 6.08
C ASP A 88 10.48 -29.67 6.56
N VAL A 89 11.60 -29.24 5.99
CA VAL A 89 12.95 -29.65 6.38
C VAL A 89 13.67 -28.49 7.03
N THR A 90 14.19 -28.71 8.23
CA THR A 90 15.03 -27.73 8.94
C THR A 90 16.45 -28.26 9.12
N GLU A 91 17.43 -27.37 9.04
CA GLU A 91 18.84 -27.71 9.30
C GLU A 91 19.15 -27.51 10.79
N TYR A 92 19.59 -28.58 11.45
CA TYR A 92 20.09 -28.58 12.82
C TYR A 92 21.52 -29.15 12.85
N SER A 93 22.50 -28.25 12.82
CA SER A 93 23.93 -28.59 12.66
C SER A 93 24.47 -29.54 13.73
N SER A 94 23.90 -29.57 14.94
CA SER A 94 24.33 -30.47 16.02
C SER A 94 24.10 -31.96 15.68
N CYS A 95 23.22 -32.28 14.72
CA CYS A 95 23.01 -33.66 14.24
C CYS A 95 24.08 -34.13 13.23
N GLY A 96 25.09 -33.30 12.92
CA GLY A 96 26.22 -33.68 12.07
C GLY A 96 25.78 -34.08 10.66
N ARG A 97 26.00 -35.34 10.27
CA ARG A 97 25.58 -35.86 8.95
C ARG A 97 24.06 -35.90 8.78
N LEU A 98 23.33 -36.01 9.89
CA LEU A 98 21.87 -36.07 9.93
C LEU A 98 21.23 -34.69 10.22
N LYS A 99 21.92 -33.61 9.83
CA LYS A 99 21.51 -32.24 10.13
C LYS A 99 20.21 -31.81 9.46
N TYR A 100 19.77 -32.48 8.40
CA TYR A 100 18.52 -32.16 7.74
C TYR A 100 17.37 -32.95 8.36
N LEU A 101 16.64 -32.31 9.27
CA LEU A 101 15.51 -32.91 9.96
C LEU A 101 14.22 -32.67 9.16
N GLN A 102 13.53 -33.74 8.77
CA GLN A 102 12.15 -33.62 8.29
C GLN A 102 11.24 -33.48 9.51
N VAL A 103 10.52 -32.36 9.60
CA VAL A 103 9.59 -32.05 10.68
C VAL A 103 8.18 -31.98 10.12
N SER A 104 7.26 -32.69 10.74
CA SER A 104 5.83 -32.65 10.42
C SER A 104 5.03 -32.22 11.64
N ILE A 105 4.15 -31.24 11.49
CA ILE A 105 3.31 -30.69 12.55
C ILE A 105 1.83 -30.75 12.17
N ASP A 106 0.98 -31.25 13.07
CA ASP A 106 -0.46 -31.16 12.96
C ASP A 106 -0.90 -29.71 13.22
N THR A 107 -1.49 -29.10 12.21
CA THR A 107 -1.81 -27.66 12.21
C THR A 107 -2.95 -27.28 13.16
N PHE A 108 -3.69 -28.27 13.69
CA PHE A 108 -4.76 -28.08 14.67
C PHE A 108 -4.24 -28.22 16.11
N SER A 109 -3.63 -29.36 16.46
CA SER A 109 -3.21 -29.69 17.83
C SER A 109 -1.81 -29.21 18.18
N GLY A 110 -0.98 -28.89 17.19
CA GLY A 110 0.43 -28.55 17.39
C GLY A 110 1.32 -29.76 17.69
N LEU A 111 0.80 -30.98 17.67
CA LEU A 111 1.60 -32.20 17.78
C LEU A 111 2.58 -32.25 16.60
N PHE A 112 3.87 -32.47 16.87
CA PHE A 112 4.87 -32.60 15.83
C PHE A 112 5.75 -33.83 16.03
N TRP A 113 6.34 -34.29 14.94
CA TRP A 113 7.40 -35.29 14.95
C TRP A 113 8.52 -34.85 14.03
N ALA A 114 9.75 -35.25 14.36
CA ALA A 114 10.94 -34.95 13.60
C ALA A 114 11.70 -36.24 13.30
N THR A 115 12.16 -36.40 12.07
CA THR A 115 13.05 -37.49 11.67
C THR A 115 14.33 -36.96 11.08
N ALA A 116 15.44 -37.46 11.63
CA ALA A 116 16.74 -37.41 11.00
C ALA A 116 16.80 -38.49 9.91
N ARG A 117 17.25 -38.11 8.71
CA ARG A 117 17.56 -39.05 7.62
C ARG A 117 19.04 -39.07 7.31
#